data_AF-A0A1C3P1S1-F1
#
_entry.id   AF-A0A1C3P1S1-F1
#
_cell.length_a   1.000
_cell.length_b   1.000
_cell.length_c   1.000
_cell.angle_alpha   90.00
_cell.angle_beta   90.00
_cell.angle_gamma   90.00
#
_symmetry.space_group_name_H-M   'P 1'
#
loop_
_entity.id
_entity.type
_entity.pdbx_description
1 polymer ?
#
loop_
_entity_poly.entity_id
_entity_poly.type
_entity_poly.pdbx_seq_one_letter_code
_entity_poly.pdbx_strand_id
1 'polypeptide(L)'
;MSRDPRERFADILAAIERCQHYRERLSDRDKITAGMAYDAILRNLAVIGEAARALPNEIKLRSPRRRGPVSPGCALSWCTSTSAWIAT
;
A
#
# COMPACT_ATOMS: atom_id res chain seq x y z
N MET A 1 6.00 5.93 22.99
CA MET A 1 5.94 4.46 22.93
C MET A 1 5.86 4.04 21.47
N SER A 2 6.87 3.31 20.96
CA SER A 2 6.83 2.77 19.59
C SER A 2 5.93 1.54 19.60
N ARG A 3 4.89 1.50 18.76
CA ARG A 3 4.05 0.29 18.60
C ARG A 3 4.91 -0.92 18.27
N ASP A 4 4.53 -2.08 18.80
CA ASP A 4 5.23 -3.33 18.52
C ASP A 4 5.17 -3.63 17.02
N PRO A 5 6.27 -4.12 16.40
CA PRO A 5 6.26 -4.49 14.97
C PRO A 5 5.14 -5.46 14.58
N ARG A 6 4.67 -6.32 15.49
CA ARG A 6 3.54 -7.24 15.24
C ARG A 6 2.22 -6.51 15.04
N GLU A 7 1.97 -5.44 15.80
CA GLU A 7 0.78 -4.59 15.61
C GLU A 7 0.79 -3.95 14.23
N ARG A 8 1.97 -3.49 13.77
CA ARG A 8 2.12 -2.93 12.41
C ARG A 8 1.86 -3.97 11.32
N PHE A 9 2.30 -5.20 11.52
CA PHE A 9 1.97 -6.30 10.60
C PHE A 9 0.48 -6.62 10.59
N ALA A 10 -0.19 -6.59 11.75
CA ALA A 10 -1.63 -6.75 11.84
C ALA A 10 -2.37 -5.63 11.08
N ASP A 11 -1.93 -4.36 11.23
CA ASP A 11 -2.47 -3.23 10.49
C ASP A 11 -2.34 -3.41 8.95
N ILE A 12 -1.18 -3.91 8.50
CA ILE A 12 -0.93 -4.22 7.08
C ILE A 12 -1.86 -5.32 6.58
N LEU A 13 -1.96 -6.43 7.31
CA LEU A 13 -2.80 -7.58 6.93
C LEU A 13 -4.28 -7.17 6.86
N ALA A 14 -4.78 -6.46 7.87
CA ALA A 14 -6.15 -5.97 7.90
C ALA A 14 -6.44 -4.96 6.77
N ALA A 15 -5.46 -4.17 6.34
CA ALA A 15 -5.60 -3.29 5.18
C ALA A 15 -5.62 -4.09 3.86
N ILE A 16 -4.80 -5.14 3.73
CA ILE A 16 -4.79 -6.02 2.55
C ILE A 16 -6.13 -6.75 2.40
N GLU A 17 -6.67 -7.32 3.48
CA GLU A 17 -7.97 -7.99 3.48
C GLU A 17 -9.09 -7.05 3.01
N ARG A 18 -9.09 -5.80 3.52
CA ARG A 18 -10.03 -4.77 3.06
C ARG A 18 -9.87 -4.46 1.58
N CYS A 19 -8.64 -4.31 1.08
CA CYS A 19 -8.41 -4.11 -0.35
C CYS A 19 -8.99 -5.24 -1.20
N GLN A 20 -8.79 -6.50 -0.77
CA GLN A 20 -9.33 -7.66 -1.46
C GLN A 20 -10.86 -7.66 -1.48
N HIS A 21 -11.50 -7.24 -0.38
CA HIS A 21 -12.96 -7.12 -0.30
C HIS A 21 -13.53 -6.01 -1.20
N TYR A 22 -12.84 -4.88 -1.32
CA TYR A 22 -13.27 -3.79 -2.20
C TYR A 22 -12.97 -4.07 -3.68
N ARG A 23 -11.99 -4.93 -3.98
CA ARG A 23 -11.64 -5.29 -5.37
C ARG A 23 -12.83 -5.84 -6.14
N GLU A 24 -13.70 -6.63 -5.51
CA GLU A 24 -14.89 -7.20 -6.15
C GLU A 24 -15.88 -6.11 -6.60
N ARG A 25 -15.91 -4.98 -5.88
CA ARG A 25 -16.79 -3.83 -6.18
C ARG A 25 -16.25 -2.91 -7.28
N LEU A 26 -14.99 -3.10 -7.71
CA LEU A 26 -14.43 -2.32 -8.82
C LEU A 26 -15.08 -2.66 -10.17
N SER A 27 -15.64 -3.86 -10.30
CA SER A 27 -16.33 -4.32 -11.51
C SER A 27 -17.85 -4.07 -11.48
N ASP A 28 -18.34 -3.34 -10.47
CA ASP A 28 -19.75 -2.99 -10.38
C ASP A 28 -20.17 -2.09 -11.56
N ARG A 29 -21.40 -2.26 -12.04
CA ARG A 29 -21.97 -1.42 -13.08
C ARG A 29 -22.27 -0.02 -12.58
N ASP A 30 -22.53 0.12 -11.27
CA ASP A 30 -22.65 1.43 -10.64
C ASP A 30 -21.26 2.09 -10.50
N LYS A 31 -21.07 3.17 -11.26
CA LYS A 31 -19.83 3.96 -11.25
C LYS A 31 -19.56 4.62 -9.90
N ILE A 32 -20.60 4.95 -9.13
CA ILE A 32 -20.42 5.54 -7.80
C ILE A 32 -19.83 4.49 -6.86
N THR A 33 -20.43 3.30 -6.80
CA THR A 33 -19.92 2.16 -6.02
C THR A 33 -18.50 1.77 -6.42
N ALA A 34 -18.20 1.67 -7.72
CA ALA A 34 -16.85 1.37 -8.20
C ALA A 34 -15.83 2.47 -7.82
N GLY A 35 -16.21 3.75 -7.92
CA GLY A 35 -15.38 4.88 -7.48
C GLY A 35 -15.09 4.87 -5.98
N MET A 36 -16.11 4.63 -5.15
CA MET A 36 -15.95 4.50 -3.71
C MET A 36 -15.05 3.32 -3.32
N ALA A 37 -15.18 2.19 -4.02
CA ALA A 37 -14.32 1.03 -3.82
C ALA A 37 -12.86 1.34 -4.18
N TYR A 38 -12.63 2.08 -5.26
CA TYR A 38 -11.30 2.54 -5.65
C TYR A 38 -10.67 3.45 -4.59
N ASP A 39 -11.41 4.45 -4.11
CA ASP A 39 -10.93 5.36 -3.07
C ASP A 39 -10.63 4.62 -1.75
N ALA A 40 -11.49 3.66 -1.38
CA ALA A 40 -11.26 2.81 -0.22
C ALA A 40 -9.98 1.97 -0.36
N ILE A 41 -9.69 1.44 -1.54
CA ILE A 41 -8.44 0.71 -1.82
C ILE A 41 -7.23 1.65 -1.69
N LEU A 42 -7.28 2.84 -2.30
CA LEU A 42 -6.18 3.81 -2.22
C LEU A 42 -5.88 4.20 -0.77
N ARG A 43 -6.92 4.43 0.04
CA ARG A 43 -6.76 4.74 1.47
C ARG A 43 -6.07 3.61 2.23
N ASN A 44 -6.45 2.36 1.96
CA ASN A 44 -5.85 1.19 2.60
C ASN A 44 -4.39 0.98 2.16
N LEU A 45 -4.05 1.24 0.89
CA LEU A 45 -2.67 1.23 0.41
C LEU A 45 -1.81 2.28 1.12
N ALA A 46 -2.34 3.46 1.39
CA ALA A 46 -1.63 4.47 2.19
C ALA A 46 -1.36 3.99 3.63
N VAL A 47 -2.33 3.31 4.27
CA VAL A 47 -2.13 2.70 5.61
C VAL A 47 -1.01 1.67 5.58
N ILE A 48 -0.99 0.80 4.56
CA ILE A 48 0.08 -0.20 4.38
C ILE A 48 1.45 0.49 4.23
N GLY A 49 1.53 1.54 3.41
CA GLY A 49 2.76 2.30 3.21
C GLY A 49 3.31 2.90 4.49
N GLU A 50 2.45 3.53 5.30
CA GLU A 50 2.82 4.11 6.59
C GLU A 50 3.28 3.05 7.59
N ALA A 51 2.52 1.96 7.73
CA ALA A 51 2.87 0.86 8.62
C ALA A 51 4.20 0.20 8.22
N ALA A 52 4.43 0.00 6.92
CA ALA A 52 5.68 -0.55 6.38
C ALA A 52 6.87 0.42 6.58
N ARG A 53 6.65 1.73 6.42
CA ARG A 53 7.66 2.76 6.67
C ARG A 53 8.08 2.77 8.13
N ALA A 54 7.16 2.55 9.05
CA ALA A 54 7.40 2.52 10.49
C ALA A 54 8.07 1.23 11.01
N LEU A 55 8.25 0.19 10.18
CA LEU A 55 8.95 -1.04 10.59
C LEU A 55 10.45 -0.79 10.88
N PRO A 56 11.04 -1.47 11.87
CA PRO A 56 12.48 -1.42 12.14
C PRO A 56 13.32 -1.85 10.92
N ASN A 57 14.48 -1.24 10.76
CA ASN A 57 15.40 -1.54 9.65
C ASN A 57 15.89 -2.99 9.68
N GLU A 58 16.04 -3.59 10.86
CA GLU A 58 16.42 -5.00 11.06
C GLU A 58 15.44 -5.95 10.34
N ILE A 59 14.14 -5.66 10.40
CA ILE A 59 13.09 -6.44 9.73
C ILE A 59 13.11 -6.19 8.22
N LYS A 60 13.31 -4.94 7.80
CA LYS A 60 13.42 -4.55 6.38
C LYS A 60 14.64 -5.20 5.70
N LEU A 61 15.75 -5.32 6.42
CA LEU A 61 17.02 -5.90 5.96
C LEU A 61 17.00 -7.43 5.90
N ARG A 62 16.16 -8.08 6.73
CA ARG A 62 15.98 -9.54 6.73
C ARG A 62 15.09 -10.04 5.59
N SER A 63 14.32 -9.16 4.95
CA SER A 63 13.68 -9.49 3.66
C SER A 63 14.78 -9.69 2.61
N PRO A 64 14.75 -10.76 1.79
CA PRO A 64 15.76 -10.99 0.77
C PRO A 64 15.85 -9.73 -0.09
N ARG A 65 16.99 -9.04 0.02
CA ARG A 65 17.30 -7.81 -0.70
C ARG A 65 16.96 -8.03 -2.17
N ARG A 66 15.81 -7.54 -2.63
CA ARG A 66 15.57 -7.39 -4.07
C ARG A 66 16.70 -6.48 -4.56
N ARG A 67 17.53 -6.98 -5.47
CA ARG A 67 18.48 -6.16 -6.21
C ARG A 67 17.67 -5.18 -7.05
N GLY A 68 17.50 -3.96 -6.56
CA GLY A 68 16.89 -2.83 -7.25
C GLY A 68 17.37 -1.54 -6.59
N PRO A 69 17.58 -0.45 -7.35
CA PRO A 69 18.12 0.79 -6.81
C PRO A 69 17.14 1.38 -5.79
N VAL A 70 17.59 1.53 -4.55
CA VAL A 70 16.88 2.31 -3.54
C VAL A 70 17.15 3.77 -3.82
N SER A 71 16.21 4.47 -4.46
CA SER A 71 16.30 5.93 -4.63
C SER A 71 16.22 6.60 -3.25
N PRO A 72 17.26 7.35 -2.83
CA PRO A 72 17.24 8.07 -1.56
C PRO A 72 16.38 9.33 -1.76
N GLY A 73 15.09 9.24 -1.46
CA GLY A 73 14.16 10.37 -1.64
C GLY A 73 12.67 10.08 -1.53
N CYS A 74 12.24 8.86 -1.19
CA CYS A 74 10.82 8.55 -1.04
C CYS A 74 10.30 8.97 0.34
N ALA A 75 9.99 10.25 0.51
CA ALA A 75 8.95 10.68 1.45
C ALA A 75 7.60 10.89 0.74
N LEU A 76 7.55 11.25 -0.56
CA LEU A 76 6.28 11.61 -1.22
C LEU A 76 6.21 11.30 -2.74
N SER A 77 7.12 10.51 -3.35
CA SER A 77 7.15 10.37 -4.83
C SER A 77 6.29 9.25 -5.43
N TRP A 78 5.49 8.51 -4.64
CA TRP A 78 4.59 7.49 -5.20
C TRP A 78 3.40 8.10 -5.96
N CYS A 79 3.14 9.41 -5.83
CA CYS A 79 2.04 10.09 -6.52
C CYS A 79 2.38 10.64 -7.92
N THR A 80 3.64 10.70 -8.37
CA THR A 80 3.99 11.32 -9.68
C THR A 80 4.28 10.32 -10.79
N SER A 81 4.17 9.01 -10.55
CA SER A 81 4.50 7.97 -11.53
C SER A 81 3.30 7.12 -11.95
N THR A 82 2.12 7.72 -12.07
CA THR A 82 0.94 7.09 -12.72
C THR A 82 0.86 7.35 -14.22
N SER A 83 1.75 8.17 -14.80
CA SER A 83 1.69 8.51 -16.23
C SER A 83 2.33 7.48 -17.17
N ALA A 84 2.94 6.41 -16.66
CA ALA A 84 3.68 5.43 -17.48
C ALA A 84 3.00 4.06 -17.62
N TRP A 85 1.86 3.82 -16.96
CA TRP A 85 1.17 2.51 -16.96
C TRP A 85 -0.07 2.43 -17.87
N ILE A 86 -0.41 3.49 -18.63
CA ILE A 86 -1.58 3.51 -19.55
C ILE A 86 -1.15 3.41 -21.04
N ALA A 87 0.12 3.17 -21.34
CA ALA A 87 0.59 3.04 -22.72
C ALA A 87 1.23 1.68 -22.99
N THR A 88 0.43 0.61 -23.01
CA THR A 88 0.64 -0.56 -23.89
C THR A 88 -0.69 -1.25 -24.11
#